data_AF-A0A444Z8F9-F1
#
_entry.id   AF-A0A444Z8F9-F1
#
_cell.length_a   1.000
_cell.length_b   1.000
_cell.length_c   1.000
_cell.angle_alpha   90.00
_cell.angle_beta   90.00
_cell.angle_gamma   90.00
#
_symmetry.space_group_name_H-M   'P 1'
#
loop_
_entity.id
_entity.type
_entity.pdbx_description
1 polymer ?
#
loop_
_entity_poly.entity_id
_entity_poly.type
_entity_poly.pdbx_seq_one_letter_code
_entity_poly.pdbx_strand_id
1 'polypeptide(L)'
;MVHLIPKYRSLTEGAKAQIDGLRECGISTAKTMRYMAGLAGGYLLVGFLKDAYNYIDKQRCEQIVDGDVESTIAYLEGKAKADSMLMAQYNLTKDRMLANMFWADGGSRLDYQYFGDVLAFDSTYKKNKYNRPLVIFS
;
A
#
# COMPACT_ATOMS: atom_id res chain seq x y z
N MET A 1 30.02 7.94 8.91
CA MET A 1 29.17 9.13 9.20
C MET A 1 28.59 9.80 7.95
N VAL A 2 29.02 9.46 6.71
CA VAL A 2 28.50 10.08 5.47
C VAL A 2 27.13 9.52 5.04
N HIS A 3 26.85 8.26 5.36
CA HIS A 3 25.60 7.52 5.06
C HIS A 3 24.36 8.04 5.82
N LEU A 4 24.51 8.97 6.76
CA LEU A 4 23.40 9.54 7.53
C LEU A 4 22.80 10.82 6.89
N ILE A 5 23.43 11.36 5.85
CA ILE A 5 23.02 12.61 5.21
C ILE A 5 21.99 12.30 4.09
N PRO A 6 20.79 12.91 4.11
CA PRO A 6 19.70 12.66 3.14
C PRO A 6 20.11 12.80 1.67
N LYS A 7 21.08 13.69 1.36
CA LYS A 7 21.59 13.92 0.01
C LYS A 7 22.33 12.73 -0.61
N TYR A 8 22.69 11.72 0.19
CA TYR A 8 23.34 10.47 -0.23
C TYR A 8 22.42 9.24 -0.11
N ARG A 9 21.13 9.45 0.21
CA ARG A 9 20.09 8.41 0.28
C ARG A 9 19.33 8.35 -1.04
N SER A 10 20.01 8.04 -2.14
CA SER A 10 19.35 7.88 -3.44
C SER A 10 19.30 6.41 -3.82
N LEU A 11 18.10 5.92 -4.13
CA LEU A 11 17.91 4.62 -4.75
C LEU A 11 18.65 4.62 -6.10
N THR A 12 19.76 3.89 -6.20
CA THR A 12 20.58 3.82 -7.41
C THR A 12 19.89 2.99 -8.48
N GLU A 13 20.24 3.20 -9.76
CA GLU A 13 19.69 2.39 -10.86
C GLU A 13 20.01 0.89 -10.71
N GLY A 14 21.19 0.56 -10.20
CA GLY A 14 21.53 -0.85 -9.90
C GLY A 14 20.64 -1.44 -8.80
N ALA A 15 20.30 -0.66 -7.77
CA ALA A 15 19.37 -1.11 -6.73
C ALA A 15 17.94 -1.25 -7.26
N LYS A 16 17.49 -0.36 -8.16
CA LYS A 16 16.20 -0.50 -8.85
C LYS A 16 16.14 -1.78 -9.68
N ALA A 17 17.17 -2.03 -10.50
CA ALA A 17 17.24 -3.23 -11.33
C ALA A 17 17.19 -4.53 -10.50
N GLN A 18 17.87 -4.56 -9.35
CA GLN A 18 17.76 -5.71 -8.43
C GLN A 18 16.37 -5.86 -7.83
N ILE A 19 15.74 -4.75 -7.41
CA ILE A 19 14.38 -4.77 -6.87
C ILE A 19 13.40 -5.30 -7.91
N ASP A 20 13.51 -4.83 -9.14
CA ASP A 20 12.64 -5.22 -10.25
C ASP A 20 12.84 -6.70 -10.62
N GLY A 21 14.08 -7.16 -10.78
CA GLY A 21 14.34 -8.57 -11.08
C GLY A 21 13.83 -9.54 -10.01
N LEU A 22 13.96 -9.18 -8.72
CA LEU A 22 13.41 -10.00 -7.63
C LEU A 22 11.87 -10.00 -7.66
N ARG A 23 11.24 -8.88 -8.01
CA ARG A 23 9.78 -8.78 -8.13
C ARG A 23 9.24 -9.54 -9.34
N GLU A 24 9.93 -9.50 -10.48
CA GLU A 24 9.60 -10.31 -11.65
C GLU A 24 9.63 -11.81 -11.34
N CYS A 25 10.53 -12.22 -10.45
CA CYS A 25 10.59 -13.58 -9.91
C CYS A 25 9.53 -13.87 -8.83
N GLY A 26 8.57 -12.97 -8.59
CA GLY A 26 7.48 -13.14 -7.62
C GLY A 26 7.89 -13.00 -6.15
N ILE A 27 9.08 -12.47 -5.87
CA ILE A 27 9.54 -12.28 -4.48
C ILE A 27 8.85 -11.05 -3.90
N SER A 28 8.22 -11.22 -2.74
CA SER A 28 7.49 -10.12 -2.08
C SER A 28 8.43 -8.99 -1.69
N THR A 29 7.92 -7.76 -1.69
CA THR A 29 8.69 -6.56 -1.31
C THR A 29 9.37 -6.71 0.05
N ALA A 30 8.73 -7.32 1.04
CA ALA A 30 9.33 -7.57 2.35
C ALA A 30 10.55 -8.51 2.27
N LYS A 31 10.48 -9.56 1.44
CA LYS A 31 11.60 -10.49 1.20
C LYS A 31 12.72 -9.79 0.43
N THR A 32 12.39 -8.99 -0.58
CA THR A 32 13.34 -8.16 -1.34
C THR A 32 14.08 -7.20 -0.42
N MET A 33 13.38 -6.44 0.43
CA MET A 33 14.02 -5.50 1.36
C MET A 33 14.90 -6.20 2.39
N ARG A 34 14.49 -7.38 2.87
CA ARG A 34 15.32 -8.21 3.75
C ARG A 34 16.59 -8.69 3.07
N TYR A 35 16.51 -9.09 1.80
CA TYR A 35 17.67 -9.47 1.00
C TYR A 35 18.64 -8.30 0.84
N MET A 36 18.14 -7.11 0.47
CA MET A 36 18.95 -5.90 0.34
C MET A 36 19.61 -5.50 1.67
N ALA A 37 18.88 -5.64 2.78
CA ALA A 37 19.44 -5.42 4.11
C ALA A 37 20.53 -6.44 4.46
N GLY A 38 20.38 -7.70 4.07
CA GLY A 38 21.41 -8.72 4.22
C GLY A 38 22.71 -8.34 3.50
N LEU A 39 22.62 -7.88 2.25
CA LEU A 39 23.77 -7.42 1.48
C LEU A 39 24.46 -6.20 2.09
N ALA A 40 23.67 -5.26 2.62
CA ALA A 40 24.19 -4.06 3.25
C ALA A 40 24.72 -4.28 4.68
N GLY A 41 24.55 -5.47 5.26
CA GLY A 41 24.91 -5.75 6.66
C GLY A 41 23.91 -5.19 7.68
N GLY A 42 22.70 -4.83 7.25
CA GLY A 42 21.61 -4.40 8.10
C GLY A 42 20.72 -3.32 7.46
N TYR A 43 19.48 -3.20 7.93
CA TYR A 43 18.50 -2.24 7.40
C TYR A 43 18.96 -0.78 7.49
N LEU A 44 19.72 -0.42 8.54
CA LEU A 44 20.25 0.93 8.73
C LEU A 44 21.31 1.30 7.68
N LEU A 45 21.98 0.30 7.10
CA LEU A 45 23.07 0.47 6.12
C LEU A 45 22.55 0.49 4.68
N VAL A 46 21.30 0.08 4.44
CA VAL A 46 20.66 0.17 3.11
C VAL A 46 20.51 1.63 2.67
N GLY A 47 20.22 2.55 3.60
CA GLY A 47 20.17 3.99 3.31
C GLY A 47 18.99 4.48 2.44
N PHE A 48 18.36 3.63 1.64
CA PHE A 48 17.27 3.98 0.70
C PHE A 48 15.97 3.19 0.90
N LEU A 49 15.77 2.55 2.07
CA LEU A 49 14.63 1.67 2.31
C LEU A 49 13.28 2.34 1.99
N LYS A 50 13.09 3.59 2.45
CA LYS A 50 11.88 4.36 2.20
C LYS A 50 11.71 4.69 0.71
N ASP A 51 12.80 5.04 0.03
CA ASP A 51 12.80 5.34 -1.40
C ASP A 51 12.50 4.10 -2.24
N ALA A 52 12.97 2.92 -1.82
CA ALA A 52 12.63 1.65 -2.46
C ALA A 52 11.14 1.30 -2.33
N TYR A 53 10.54 1.50 -1.15
CA TYR A 53 9.09 1.33 -0.99
C TYR A 53 8.31 2.33 -1.84
N ASN A 54 8.70 3.61 -1.83
CA ASN A 54 8.05 4.64 -2.65
C ASN A 54 8.20 4.34 -4.15
N TYR A 55 9.34 3.80 -4.59
CA TYR A 55 9.58 3.40 -5.97
C TYR A 55 8.68 2.25 -6.40
N ILE A 56 8.56 1.21 -5.58
CA ILE A 56 7.68 0.07 -5.86
C ILE A 56 6.22 0.50 -5.89
N ASP A 57 5.83 1.39 -4.99
CA ASP A 57 4.48 1.95 -4.95
C ASP A 57 4.19 2.78 -6.20
N LYS A 58 5.13 3.65 -6.60
CA LYS A 58 5.05 4.42 -7.84
C LYS A 58 4.92 3.51 -9.06
N GLN A 59 5.72 2.46 -9.18
CA GLN A 59 5.61 1.50 -10.28
C GLN A 59 4.28 0.75 -10.26
N ARG A 60 3.76 0.39 -9.08
CA ARG A 60 2.44 -0.23 -8.96
C ARG A 60 1.38 0.73 -9.49
N CYS A 61 1.44 2.01 -9.10
CA CYS A 61 0.53 3.04 -9.59
C CYS A 61 0.68 3.31 -11.09
N GLU A 62 1.89 3.22 -11.65
CA GLU A 62 2.13 3.39 -13.09
C GLU A 62 1.57 2.21 -13.92
N GLN A 63 1.44 1.02 -13.33
CA GLN A 63 0.80 -0.14 -13.97
C GLN A 63 -0.75 -0.05 -13.94
N ILE A 64 -1.31 0.95 -13.27
CA ILE A 64 -2.74 1.22 -13.22
C ILE A 64 -3.07 2.11 -14.44
N VAL A 65 -3.33 1.46 -15.58
CA VAL A 65 -3.35 2.04 -16.93
C VAL A 65 -4.48 3.05 -17.17
N ASP A 66 -5.62 2.98 -16.45
CA ASP A 66 -6.80 3.82 -16.73
C ASP A 66 -6.99 5.02 -15.80
N GLY A 67 -5.94 5.42 -15.08
CA GLY A 67 -6.09 6.40 -14.01
C GLY A 67 -6.75 5.77 -12.77
N ASP A 68 -6.59 6.47 -11.65
CA ASP A 68 -6.92 5.95 -10.33
C ASP A 68 -8.41 5.57 -10.21
N VAL A 69 -9.29 6.32 -10.87
CA VAL A 69 -10.75 6.17 -10.75
C VAL A 69 -11.29 4.99 -11.55
N GLU A 70 -11.07 4.96 -12.87
CA GLU A 70 -11.55 3.88 -13.74
C GLU A 70 -10.97 2.53 -13.34
N SER A 71 -9.70 2.49 -12.95
CA SER A 71 -9.08 1.24 -12.48
C SER A 71 -9.62 0.78 -11.14
N THR A 72 -9.92 1.71 -10.22
CA THR A 72 -10.59 1.40 -8.95
C THR A 72 -11.99 0.83 -9.19
N ILE A 73 -12.76 1.43 -10.12
CA ILE A 73 -14.07 0.93 -10.51
C ILE A 73 -13.96 -0.47 -11.13
N ALA A 74 -13.05 -0.66 -12.10
CA ALA A 74 -12.85 -1.95 -12.76
C ALA A 74 -12.43 -3.04 -11.75
N TYR A 75 -11.59 -2.71 -10.77
CA TYR A 75 -11.24 -3.61 -9.68
C TYR A 75 -12.45 -4.00 -8.84
N LEU A 76 -13.25 -3.02 -8.41
CA LEU A 76 -14.45 -3.27 -7.58
C LEU A 76 -15.49 -4.09 -8.34
N GLU A 77 -15.72 -3.79 -9.62
CA GLU A 77 -16.61 -4.57 -10.48
C GLU A 77 -16.09 -6.00 -10.68
N GLY A 78 -14.78 -6.17 -10.88
CA GLY A 78 -14.15 -7.50 -10.98
C GLY A 78 -14.30 -8.30 -9.68
N LYS A 79 -14.11 -7.64 -8.54
CA LYS A 79 -14.32 -8.20 -7.21
C LYS A 79 -15.79 -8.58 -6.97
N ALA A 80 -16.74 -7.75 -7.37
CA ALA A 80 -18.18 -8.05 -7.27
C ALA A 80 -18.60 -9.25 -8.13
N LYS A 81 -17.93 -9.49 -9.26
CA LYS A 81 -18.15 -10.70 -10.08
C LYS A 81 -17.66 -11.97 -9.38
N ALA A 82 -16.59 -11.88 -8.57
CA ALA A 82 -16.01 -13.03 -7.88
C ALA A 82 -16.66 -13.31 -6.52
N ASP A 83 -17.15 -12.28 -5.83
CA ASP A 83 -17.79 -12.34 -4.52
C ASP A 83 -19.20 -11.76 -4.61
N SER A 84 -20.21 -12.64 -4.61
CA SER A 84 -21.62 -12.25 -4.73
C SER A 84 -22.15 -11.48 -3.52
N MET A 85 -21.44 -11.53 -2.38
CA MET A 85 -21.77 -10.76 -1.20
C MET A 85 -21.05 -9.43 -1.16
N LEU A 86 -20.13 -9.14 -2.08
CA LEU A 86 -19.51 -7.83 -2.15
C LEU A 86 -20.52 -6.75 -2.51
N MET A 87 -20.47 -5.65 -1.77
CA MET A 87 -21.23 -4.44 -2.06
C MET A 87 -20.24 -3.34 -2.43
N ALA A 88 -20.48 -2.66 -3.54
CA ALA A 88 -19.75 -1.45 -3.91
C ALA A 88 -20.75 -0.42 -4.46
N GLN A 89 -20.61 0.83 -4.01
CA GLN A 89 -21.35 1.98 -4.52
C GLN A 89 -20.39 3.15 -4.66
N TYR A 90 -20.51 3.91 -5.74
CA TYR A 90 -19.68 5.07 -5.98
C TYR A 90 -20.44 6.09 -6.81
N ASN A 91 -19.99 7.35 -6.72
CA ASN A 91 -20.48 8.44 -7.55
C ASN A 91 -19.29 9.21 -8.11
N LEU A 92 -19.43 9.69 -9.35
CA LEU A 92 -18.43 10.52 -10.02
C LEU A 92 -18.86 11.99 -10.03
N THR A 93 -17.88 12.89 -9.99
CA THR A 93 -18.09 14.31 -10.25
C THR A 93 -18.40 14.55 -11.74
N LYS A 94 -18.77 15.78 -12.10
CA LYS A 94 -18.95 16.19 -13.50
C LYS A 94 -17.67 16.00 -14.33
N ASP A 95 -16.51 16.14 -13.69
CA ASP A 95 -15.19 15.96 -14.31
C ASP A 95 -14.71 14.50 -14.27
N ARG A 96 -15.61 13.55 -14.02
CA ARG A 96 -15.35 12.10 -13.92
C ARG A 96 -14.37 11.69 -12.82
N MET A 97 -14.18 12.52 -11.79
CA MET A 97 -13.39 12.16 -10.62
C MET A 97 -14.24 11.38 -9.62
N LEU A 98 -13.63 10.46 -8.86
CA LEU A 98 -14.32 9.74 -7.79
C LEU A 98 -14.71 10.70 -6.66
N ALA A 99 -16.01 10.94 -6.49
CA ALA A 99 -16.53 11.85 -5.47
C ALA A 99 -16.73 11.14 -4.14
N ASN A 100 -17.43 10.01 -4.17
CA ASN A 100 -17.74 9.18 -3.01
C ASN A 100 -17.64 7.72 -3.40
N MET A 101 -17.19 6.89 -2.47
CA MET A 101 -17.13 5.45 -2.64
C MET A 101 -17.36 4.75 -1.32
N PHE A 102 -18.22 3.73 -1.36
CA PHE A 102 -18.46 2.80 -0.27
C PHE A 102 -18.31 1.38 -0.80
N TRP A 103 -17.62 0.53 -0.05
CA TRP A 103 -17.54 -0.88 -0.37
C TRP A 103 -17.41 -1.73 0.89
N ALA A 104 -17.89 -2.97 0.81
CA ALA A 104 -17.70 -3.99 1.83
C ALA A 104 -17.61 -5.35 1.12
N ASP A 105 -16.56 -6.11 1.39
CA ASP A 105 -16.46 -7.47 0.87
C ASP A 105 -17.39 -8.44 1.63
N GLY A 106 -17.63 -9.61 1.05
CA GLY A 106 -18.52 -10.61 1.61
C GLY A 106 -18.09 -11.08 3.00
N GLY A 107 -16.77 -11.22 3.20
CA GLY A 107 -16.18 -11.55 4.50
C GLY A 107 -16.55 -10.54 5.58
N SER A 108 -16.31 -9.25 5.34
CA SER A 108 -16.65 -8.18 6.29
C SER A 108 -18.14 -8.11 6.58
N ARG A 109 -18.99 -8.36 5.58
CA ARG A 109 -20.45 -8.39 5.77
C ARG A 109 -20.91 -9.60 6.59
N LEU A 110 -20.29 -10.76 6.39
CA LEU A 110 -20.55 -11.95 7.19
C LEU A 110 -20.08 -11.73 8.63
N ASP A 111 -18.86 -11.22 8.82
CA ASP A 111 -18.33 -10.91 10.14
C ASP A 111 -19.24 -9.93 10.89
N TYR A 112 -19.74 -8.89 10.22
CA TYR A 112 -20.74 -7.98 10.81
C TYR A 112 -22.04 -8.69 11.21
N GLN A 113 -22.52 -9.66 10.42
CA GLN A 113 -23.72 -10.44 10.78
C GLN A 113 -23.51 -11.29 12.05
N TYR A 114 -22.31 -11.81 12.28
CA TYR A 114 -22.00 -12.65 13.43
C TYR A 114 -21.61 -11.83 14.68
N PHE A 115 -20.80 -10.79 14.50
CA PHE A 115 -20.17 -10.06 15.60
C PHE A 115 -20.84 -8.71 15.89
N GLY A 116 -21.68 -8.21 14.99
CA GLY A 116 -22.31 -6.89 15.10
C GLY A 116 -21.34 -5.76 14.78
N ASP A 117 -21.48 -4.65 15.50
CA ASP A 117 -20.74 -3.42 15.21
C ASP A 117 -19.21 -3.61 15.27
N VAL A 118 -18.53 -3.17 14.20
CA VAL A 118 -17.07 -3.21 14.09
C VAL A 118 -16.50 -1.81 14.32
N LEU A 119 -15.60 -1.67 15.28
CA LEU A 119 -14.90 -0.42 15.55
C LEU A 119 -13.57 -0.39 14.78
N ALA A 120 -13.54 0.35 13.66
CA ALA A 120 -12.34 0.54 12.87
C ALA A 120 -11.55 1.78 13.33
N PHE A 121 -10.25 1.61 13.57
CA PHE A 121 -9.34 2.73 13.87
C PHE A 121 -8.36 2.96 12.73
N ASP A 122 -8.38 4.16 12.19
CA ASP A 122 -7.32 4.62 11.31
C ASP A 122 -6.08 5.01 12.14
N SER A 123 -5.13 4.09 12.22
CA SER A 123 -3.84 4.33 12.87
C SER A 123 -2.98 5.39 12.13
N THR A 124 -3.35 5.79 10.91
CA THR A 124 -2.63 6.85 10.17
C THR A 124 -3.08 8.26 10.56
N TYR A 125 -4.23 8.40 11.21
CA TYR A 125 -4.76 9.68 11.66
C TYR A 125 -4.17 10.08 13.03
N LYS A 126 -3.33 11.12 13.03
CA LYS A 126 -2.60 11.68 14.19
C LYS A 126 -1.72 10.67 14.95
N LYS A 127 -0.42 10.80 14.71
CA LYS A 127 0.61 10.15 15.53
C LYS A 127 0.75 10.86 16.87
N ASN A 128 1.04 10.12 17.94
CA ASN A 128 1.38 10.70 19.24
C ASN A 128 2.74 11.45 19.18
N LYS A 129 3.15 12.08 20.30
CA LYS A 129 4.44 12.81 20.39
C LYS A 129 5.69 11.98 20.06
N TYR A 130 5.56 10.66 19.97
CA TYR A 130 6.59 9.70 19.61
C TYR A 130 6.46 9.18 18.17
N ASN A 131 5.63 9.82 17.35
CA ASN A 131 5.36 9.43 15.97
C ASN A 131 4.76 8.02 15.82
N ARG A 132 4.08 7.50 16.85
CA ARG A 132 3.41 6.20 16.83
C ARG A 132 1.89 6.36 16.77
N PRO A 133 1.19 5.50 16.02
CA PRO A 133 -0.24 5.32 16.23
C PRO A 133 -0.49 4.85 17.66
N LEU A 134 -1.41 5.51 18.38
CA LEU A 134 -1.86 5.05 19.68
C LEU A 134 -3.38 5.02 19.67
N VAL A 135 -3.94 3.84 19.89
CA VAL A 135 -5.37 3.62 20.07
C VAL A 135 -5.53 3.01 21.46
N ILE A 136 -6.24 3.70 22.35
CA ILE A 136 -6.56 3.20 23.70
C ILE A 136 -8.03 2.80 23.67
N PHE A 137 -8.31 1.57 24.09
CA PHE A 137 -9.64 1.09 24.36
C PHE A 137 -9.84 1.10 25.89
N SER A 138 -11.01 1.52 26.34
CA SER A 138 -11.46 1.49 27.74
C SER A 138 -12.75 0.73 27.85
#